data_AF-A0A4W5K769-F1
#
_entry.id   AF-A0A4W5K769-F1
#
_cell.length_a   1.000
_cell.length_b   1.000
_cell.length_c   1.000
_cell.angle_alpha   90.00
_cell.angle_beta   90.00
_cell.angle_gamma   90.00
#
_symmetry.space_group_name_H-M   'P 1'
#
loop_
_entity.id
_entity.type
_entity.pdbx_description
1 polymer ?
#
loop_
_entity_poly.entity_id
_entity_poly.type
_entity_poly.pdbx_seq_one_letter_code
_entity_poly.pdbx_strand_id
1 'polypeptide(L)'
;MRLLETSNARAVIMFANEDDIRRILNAAKHNNQTGHFLWVGSDSWGSKISPVIGQERVAEGAVTILPKRASVDGTDRSHFR
;
A
#
# COMPACT_ATOMS: atom_id res chain seq x y z
N MET A 1 -20.87 -9.38 2.94
CA MET A 1 -20.58 -8.08 3.60
C MET A 1 -19.94 -7.18 2.57
N ARG A 2 -20.44 -5.96 2.35
CA ARG A 2 -19.84 -5.00 1.41
C ARG A 2 -19.29 -3.83 2.20
N LEU A 3 -18.00 -3.53 2.01
CA LEU A 3 -17.28 -2.57 2.85
C LEU A 3 -17.90 -1.17 2.80
N LEU A 4 -18.33 -0.71 1.62
CA LEU A 4 -18.99 0.58 1.41
C LEU A 4 -20.39 0.68 2.04
N GLU A 5 -21.04 -0.45 2.31
CA GLU A 5 -22.37 -0.51 2.94
C GLU A 5 -22.26 -0.53 4.47
N THR A 6 -21.04 -0.64 5.00
CA THR A 6 -20.76 -0.64 6.44
C THR A 6 -20.19 0.73 6.83
N SER A 7 -21.05 1.73 7.05
CA SER A 7 -20.65 3.14 7.25
C SER A 7 -19.61 3.38 8.35
N ASN A 8 -19.51 2.47 9.32
CA ASN A 8 -18.59 2.59 10.46
C ASN A 8 -17.21 1.98 10.17
N ALA A 9 -17.06 1.19 9.10
CA ALA A 9 -15.80 0.56 8.74
C ALA A 9 -14.94 1.54 7.94
N ARG A 10 -14.05 2.25 8.63
CA ARG A 10 -13.15 3.24 8.01
C ARG A 10 -11.74 2.72 7.74
N ALA A 11 -11.26 1.74 8.50
CA ALA A 11 -9.92 1.20 8.34
C ALA A 11 -9.89 0.01 7.39
N VAL A 12 -8.94 0.01 6.45
CA VAL A 12 -8.68 -1.10 5.52
C VAL A 12 -7.24 -1.58 5.72
N ILE A 13 -7.09 -2.83 6.16
CA ILE A 13 -5.79 -3.48 6.33
C ILE A 13 -5.51 -4.33 5.09
N MET A 14 -4.39 -4.04 4.41
CA MET A 14 -4.04 -4.68 3.13
C MET A 14 -2.78 -5.52 3.25
N PHE A 15 -2.98 -6.84 3.18
CA PHE A 15 -1.94 -7.84 2.91
C PHE A 15 -2.09 -8.29 1.46
N ALA A 16 -1.56 -7.48 0.55
CA ALA A 16 -1.66 -7.70 -0.88
C ALA A 16 -0.36 -7.28 -1.57
N ASN A 17 -0.15 -7.82 -2.77
CA ASN A 17 0.98 -7.41 -3.61
C ASN A 17 0.75 -5.99 -4.17
N GLU A 18 1.80 -5.47 -4.78
CA GLU A 18 1.85 -4.14 -5.38
C GLU A 18 0.72 -3.85 -6.38
N ASP A 19 0.45 -4.77 -7.31
CA ASP A 19 -0.56 -4.59 -8.36
C ASP A 19 -1.97 -4.54 -7.78
N ASP A 20 -2.25 -5.38 -6.79
CA ASP A 20 -3.54 -5.45 -6.12
C ASP A 20 -3.79 -4.20 -5.28
N ILE A 21 -2.77 -3.70 -4.55
CA ILE A 21 -2.85 -2.41 -3.85
C ILE A 21 -3.16 -1.30 -4.85
N ARG A 22 -2.45 -1.27 -5.98
CA ARG A 22 -2.66 -0.26 -7.03
C ARG A 22 -4.09 -0.29 -7.55
N ARG A 23 -4.63 -1.48 -7.80
CA ARG A 23 -6.01 -1.69 -8.29
C ARG A 23 -7.05 -1.26 -7.26
N ILE A 24 -6.83 -1.54 -5.98
CA ILE A 24 -7.74 -1.16 -4.89
C ILE A 24 -7.78 0.37 -4.73
N LEU A 25 -6.63 1.04 -4.67
CA LEU A 25 -6.57 2.50 -4.60
C LEU A 25 -7.21 3.15 -5.83
N ASN A 26 -6.99 2.57 -7.01
CA ASN A 26 -7.64 3.01 -8.23
C ASN A 26 -9.17 2.83 -8.16
N ALA A 27 -9.66 1.70 -7.65
CA ALA A 27 -11.09 1.48 -7.47
C ALA A 27 -11.70 2.47 -6.47
N ALA A 28 -11.02 2.78 -5.36
CA ALA A 28 -11.46 3.79 -4.42
C ALA A 28 -11.53 5.18 -5.07
N LYS A 29 -10.54 5.53 -5.91
CA LYS A 29 -10.55 6.75 -6.73
C LYS A 29 -11.78 6.82 -7.63
N HIS A 30 -12.03 5.76 -8.41
CA HIS A 30 -13.16 5.67 -9.36
C HIS A 30 -14.52 5.74 -8.68
N ASN A 31 -14.61 5.29 -7.42
CA ASN A 31 -15.84 5.33 -6.63
C ASN A 31 -15.96 6.60 -5.76
N ASN A 32 -15.13 7.63 -5.99
CA ASN A 32 -15.10 8.88 -5.23
C ASN A 32 -14.92 8.69 -3.71
N GLN A 33 -14.16 7.68 -3.30
CA GLN A 33 -13.90 7.35 -1.88
C GLN A 33 -12.59 7.93 -1.36
N THR A 34 -12.06 8.97 -2.02
CA THR A 34 -10.88 9.71 -1.55
C THR A 34 -11.16 10.29 -0.16
N GLY A 35 -10.28 9.98 0.81
CA GLY A 35 -10.42 10.43 2.20
C GLY A 35 -11.45 9.67 3.04
N HIS A 36 -12.19 8.73 2.46
CA HIS A 36 -13.15 7.91 3.22
C HIS A 36 -12.43 6.84 4.07
N PHE A 37 -11.53 6.08 3.43
CA PHE A 37 -10.79 5.00 4.05
C PHE A 37 -9.46 5.47 4.66
N LEU A 38 -9.11 4.87 5.79
CA LEU A 38 -7.79 4.89 6.39
C LEU A 38 -7.06 3.62 5.98
N TRP A 39 -5.89 3.77 5.38
CA TRP A 39 -5.16 2.64 4.81
C TRP A 39 -4.05 2.18 5.74
N VAL A 40 -3.98 0.86 5.97
CA VAL A 40 -2.84 0.22 6.61
C VAL A 40 -2.27 -0.84 5.67
N GLY A 41 -1.04 -0.67 5.22
CA GLY A 41 -0.38 -1.53 4.24
C GLY A 41 0.80 -2.33 4.82
N SER A 42 1.05 -3.49 4.22
CA SER A 42 2.30 -4.24 4.43
C SER A 42 3.50 -3.60 3.73
N ASP A 43 4.67 -4.24 3.85
CA ASP A 43 5.92 -3.82 3.22
C ASP A 43 5.88 -3.86 1.69
N SER A 44 5.01 -4.70 1.12
CA SER A 44 4.71 -4.71 -0.33
C SER A 44 4.18 -3.37 -0.83
N TRP A 45 3.56 -2.57 0.05
CA TRP A 45 3.30 -1.16 -0.20
C TRP A 45 4.50 -0.31 0.22
N GLY A 46 4.87 -0.35 1.51
CA GLY A 46 5.77 0.65 2.10
C GLY A 46 7.18 0.70 1.51
N SER A 47 7.61 -0.33 0.77
CA SER A 47 8.94 -0.41 0.17
C SER A 47 9.04 0.16 -1.25
N LYS A 48 7.91 0.56 -1.87
CA LYS A 48 7.87 1.01 -3.26
C LYS A 48 6.88 2.17 -3.46
N ILE A 49 7.18 3.05 -4.40
CA ILE A 49 6.29 4.15 -4.78
C ILE A 49 5.21 3.71 -5.79
N SER A 50 5.45 2.63 -6.55
CA SER A 50 4.58 2.19 -7.65
C SER A 50 3.11 1.91 -7.30
N PRO A 51 2.73 1.44 -6.10
CA PRO A 51 1.32 1.30 -5.75
C PRO A 51 0.55 2.62 -5.71
N VAL A 52 1.23 3.77 -5.52
CA VAL A 52 0.58 5.08 -5.29
C VAL A 52 0.68 6.06 -6.45
N ILE A 53 1.51 5.80 -7.46
CA ILE A 53 1.68 6.68 -8.63
C ILE A 53 0.34 6.88 -9.35
N GLY A 54 -0.12 8.13 -9.47
CA GLY A 54 -1.37 8.54 -10.12
C GLY A 54 -2.62 8.46 -9.24
N GLN A 55 -2.46 8.09 -7.97
CA GLN A 55 -3.52 7.91 -6.96
C GLN A 55 -3.07 8.36 -5.57
N GLU A 56 -2.16 9.33 -5.53
CA GLU A 56 -1.51 9.85 -4.33
C GLU A 56 -2.52 10.38 -3.32
N ARG A 57 -3.52 11.14 -3.79
CA ARG A 57 -4.59 11.69 -2.94
C ARG A 57 -5.44 10.61 -2.26
N VAL A 58 -5.58 9.44 -2.89
CA VAL A 58 -6.33 8.33 -2.28
C VAL A 58 -5.49 7.65 -1.22
N ALA A 59 -4.18 7.52 -1.47
CA ALA A 59 -3.20 6.94 -0.56
C ALA A 59 -2.77 7.87 0.60
N GLU A 60 -3.18 9.13 0.59
CA GLU A 60 -2.79 10.11 1.60
C GLU A 60 -3.14 9.65 3.02
N GLY A 61 -2.17 9.75 3.93
CA GLY A 61 -2.33 9.30 5.32
C GLY A 61 -2.21 7.78 5.53
N ALA A 62 -1.87 7.00 4.50
CA ALA A 62 -1.61 5.58 4.64
C ALA A 62 -0.45 5.30 5.61
N VAL A 63 -0.63 4.32 6.49
CA VAL A 63 0.40 3.79 7.38
C VAL A 63 0.90 2.48 6.81
N THR A 64 2.21 2.31 6.71
CA THR A 64 2.80 1.03 6.24
C THR A 64 3.76 0.45 7.27
N ILE A 65 3.89 -0.88 7.26
CA ILE A 65 4.83 -1.60 8.10
C ILE A 65 6.02 -2.00 7.23
N LEU A 66 7.21 -1.59 7.62
CA LEU A 66 8.46 -2.04 7.02
C LEU A 66 9.23 -2.87 8.05
N PRO A 67 9.60 -4.13 7.75
CA PRO A 67 10.47 -4.89 8.63
C PRO A 67 11.83 -4.22 8.74
N LYS A 68 12.44 -4.28 9.93
CA LYS A 68 13.81 -3.81 10.14
C LYS A 68 14.74 -4.61 9.23
N ARG A 69 15.44 -3.92 8.33
CA ARG A 69 16.45 -4.54 7.46
C ARG A 69 17.79 -4.52 8.19
N ALA A 70 18.42 -5.69 8.33
CA ALA A 70 19.83 -5.77 8.68
C ALA A 70 20.63 -5.78 7.38
N SER A 71 21.60 -4.87 7.23
CA SER A 71 22.58 -4.95 6.16
C SER A 71 23.47 -6.16 6.43
N VAL A 72 23.55 -7.08 5.47
CA VAL A 72 24.52 -8.17 5.52
C VAL A 72 25.78 -7.68 4.81
N ASP A 73 26.84 -7.49 5.59
CA ASP A 73 28.16 -7.10 5.07
C ASP A 73 28.63 -8.14 4.02
N GLY A 74 29.02 -7.66 2.84
CA GLY A 74 29.50 -8.50 1.73
C GLY A 74 28.51 -8.75 0.59
N THR A 75 27.23 -8.38 0.74
CA THR A 75 26.22 -8.54 -0.33
C THR A 75 26.44 -7.59 -1.51
N ASP A 76 27.17 -6.50 -1.30
CA ASP A 76 27.48 -5.47 -2.31
C ASP A 76 28.67 -5.85 -3.24
N ARG A 77 29.26 -7.04 -3.06
CA ARG A 77 30.48 -7.48 -3.78
C ARG A 77 30.27 -8.56 -4.83
N SER A 78 29.04 -8.96 -5.11
CA SER A 78 28.77 -9.91 -6.20
C SER A 78 28.30 -9.18 -7.46
N HIS A 79 29.27 -8.65 -8.20
CA HIS A 79 29.19 -8.73 -9.65
C HIS A 79 28.92 -10.20 -9.99
N PHE A 80 27.69 -10.52 -10.38
CA PHE A 80 27.38 -11.75 -11.10
C PHE A 80 28.29 -11.77 -12.34
N ARG A 81 29.30 -12.65 -12.31
CA ARG A 81 29.91 -13.18 -13.52
C ARG A 81 29.06 -14.35 -14.00
#